data_AF-X1AUX2-F1
#
_entry.id   AF-X1AUX2-F1
#
_cell.length_a   1.000
_cell.length_b   1.000
_cell.length_c   1.000
_cell.angle_alpha   90.00
_cell.angle_beta   90.00
_cell.angle_gamma   90.00
#
_symmetry.space_group_name_H-M   'P 1'
#
loop_
_entity.id
_entity.type
_entity.pdbx_description
1 polymer ?
#
loop_
_entity_poly.entity_id
_entity_poly.type
_entity_poly.pdbx_seq_one_letter_code
_entity_poly.pdbx_strand_id
1 'polypeptide(L)'
;RSNGGGSLPESISLTGLFIDTGPVVQIKDADQRVQQYDDLEPGVVWDGPLVVLVNKFSASASEIVAGAIQDYRRGLVIGDSATHGKGTVQSLLDLGRQLFQRLPNAPSLGALKITMQQFYRPGGLSTQMEGVKSDVELPSITDHLPVGEADLDHAIPFDRVDAAEFTTTDNVTDPMLKVLRERSAERVAGDEEFLELATDIARYEERKNEKTISLLESDFVKEWNEGKAAEKEEEKKQEENAGPRRPVVTRDFYFDEAMRVTADYLAILSGAMPFIAKSGSD
;
A
#
# COMPACT_ATOMS: atom_id res chain seq x y z
N ARG A 1 4.76 2.29 -4.66
CA ARG A 1 3.46 2.90 -5.05
C ARG A 1 2.93 2.25 -6.33
N SER A 2 1.60 2.10 -6.44
CA SER A 2 0.85 1.61 -7.60
C SER A 2 1.32 0.26 -8.16
N ASN A 3 1.78 -0.62 -7.27
CA ASN A 3 2.14 -2.00 -7.61
C ASN A 3 0.99 -2.94 -7.20
N GLY A 4 0.20 -3.38 -8.16
CA GLY A 4 -0.95 -4.27 -7.96
C GLY A 4 -0.62 -5.71 -7.54
N GLY A 5 0.66 -6.01 -7.32
CA GLY A 5 1.15 -7.30 -6.85
C GLY A 5 1.77 -8.14 -7.96
N GLY A 6 1.81 -9.45 -7.74
CA GLY A 6 2.50 -10.38 -8.62
C GLY A 6 2.63 -11.76 -8.02
N SER A 7 3.80 -12.37 -8.21
CA SER A 7 4.12 -13.72 -7.77
C SER A 7 4.29 -13.79 -6.25
N LEU A 8 3.64 -14.76 -5.60
CA LEU A 8 3.82 -15.05 -4.18
C LEU A 8 5.27 -15.45 -3.84
N PRO A 9 5.92 -16.37 -4.58
CA PRO A 9 7.35 -16.65 -4.40
C PRO A 9 8.22 -15.39 -4.43
N GLU A 10 7.92 -14.44 -5.33
CA GLU A 10 8.69 -13.20 -5.43
C GLU A 10 8.51 -12.32 -4.19
N SER A 11 7.31 -12.25 -3.61
CA SER A 11 7.13 -11.53 -2.33
C SER A 11 7.88 -12.18 -1.18
N ILE A 12 8.01 -13.51 -1.16
CA ILE A 12 8.78 -14.24 -0.13
C ILE A 12 10.27 -13.91 -0.30
N SER A 13 10.83 -14.15 -1.50
CA SER A 13 12.24 -13.89 -1.79
C SER A 13 12.62 -12.42 -1.60
N LEU A 14 11.75 -11.49 -2.01
CA LEU A 14 11.98 -10.05 -1.81
C LEU A 14 12.00 -9.68 -0.32
N THR A 15 11.13 -10.29 0.49
CA THR A 15 11.12 -10.05 1.94
C THR A 15 12.40 -10.58 2.58
N GLY A 16 12.88 -11.76 2.17
CA GLY A 16 14.13 -12.37 2.62
C GLY A 16 15.38 -11.52 2.38
N LEU A 17 15.35 -10.56 1.44
CA LEU A 17 16.46 -9.60 1.30
C LEU A 17 16.67 -8.72 2.54
N PHE A 18 15.65 -8.61 3.41
CA PHE A 18 15.60 -7.69 4.54
C PHE A 18 15.40 -8.37 5.90
N ILE A 19 15.00 -9.64 5.94
CA ILE A 19 14.85 -10.44 7.16
C ILE A 19 15.79 -11.65 7.09
N ASP A 20 16.22 -12.20 8.23
CA ASP A 20 17.22 -13.29 8.23
C ASP A 20 16.60 -14.65 7.84
N THR A 21 15.61 -15.11 8.58
CA THR A 21 14.77 -16.27 8.24
C THR A 21 13.43 -16.12 8.97
N GLY A 22 12.38 -16.79 8.50
CA GLY A 22 11.10 -16.88 9.22
C GLY A 22 9.86 -16.66 8.36
N PRO A 23 8.66 -16.65 8.98
CA PRO A 23 7.39 -16.50 8.28
C PRO A 23 7.29 -15.18 7.53
N VAL A 24 6.94 -15.24 6.26
CA VAL A 24 6.60 -14.05 5.46
C VAL A 24 5.08 -13.91 5.32
N VAL A 25 4.37 -15.03 5.17
CA VAL A 25 2.93 -15.04 4.94
C VAL A 25 2.32 -16.36 5.35
N GLN A 26 1.10 -16.31 5.87
CA GLN A 26 0.28 -17.49 6.15
C GLN A 26 -0.88 -17.53 5.15
N ILE A 27 -1.24 -18.70 4.64
CA ILE A 27 -2.33 -18.89 3.68
C ILE A 27 -3.34 -19.85 4.28
N LYS A 28 -4.61 -19.43 4.34
CA LYS A 28 -5.73 -20.27 4.74
C LYS A 28 -6.52 -20.71 3.53
N ASP A 29 -6.73 -22.02 3.38
CA ASP A 29 -7.55 -22.59 2.32
C ASP A 29 -9.03 -22.72 2.72
N ALA A 30 -9.85 -23.18 1.77
CA ALA A 30 -11.28 -23.39 1.98
C ALA A 30 -11.59 -24.46 3.08
N ASP A 31 -10.66 -25.37 3.34
CA ASP A 31 -10.77 -26.41 4.39
C ASP A 31 -10.33 -25.89 5.77
N GLN A 32 -10.11 -24.57 5.91
CA GLN A 32 -9.60 -23.91 7.12
C GLN A 32 -8.19 -24.35 7.54
N ARG A 33 -7.41 -24.95 6.63
CA ARG A 33 -6.01 -25.27 6.91
C ARG A 33 -5.16 -24.03 6.67
N VAL A 34 -4.35 -23.70 7.67
CA VAL A 34 -3.38 -22.61 7.59
C VAL A 34 -2.01 -23.20 7.28
N GLN A 35 -1.40 -22.72 6.20
CA GLN A 35 -0.04 -23.05 5.81
C GLN A 35 0.83 -21.80 5.88
N GLN A 36 1.94 -21.91 6.60
CA GLN A 36 2.95 -20.87 6.69
C GLN A 36 3.94 -20.99 5.53
N TYR A 37 4.36 -19.85 4.98
CA TYR A 37 5.40 -19.74 3.97
C TYR A 37 6.51 -18.85 4.49
N ASP A 38 7.70 -19.43 4.56
CA ASP A 38 8.87 -18.84 5.19
C ASP A 38 9.89 -18.41 4.14
N ASP A 39 10.68 -17.41 4.51
CA ASP A 39 12.01 -17.28 3.95
C ASP A 39 12.97 -18.23 4.68
N LEU A 40 13.67 -19.04 3.87
CA LEU A 40 14.54 -20.13 4.35
C LEU A 40 16.01 -19.87 4.05
N GLU A 41 16.34 -18.78 3.34
CA GLU A 41 17.70 -18.43 2.97
C GLU A 41 18.34 -17.57 4.08
N PRO A 42 19.34 -18.07 4.83
CA PRO A 42 19.92 -17.29 5.92
C PRO A 42 20.71 -16.08 5.43
N GLY A 43 20.66 -15.00 6.20
CA GLY A 43 21.37 -13.76 5.98
C GLY A 43 20.53 -12.70 5.28
N VAL A 44 20.82 -11.44 5.57
CA VAL A 44 20.18 -10.29 4.93
C VAL A 44 21.08 -9.68 3.87
N VAL A 45 20.48 -9.24 2.76
CA VAL A 45 21.20 -8.46 1.73
C VAL A 45 21.33 -6.99 2.14
N TRP A 46 20.34 -6.47 2.87
CA TRP A 46 20.37 -5.13 3.44
C TRP A 46 19.93 -5.17 4.91
N ASP A 47 20.84 -4.83 5.82
CA ASP A 47 20.60 -4.72 7.27
C ASP A 47 20.32 -3.28 7.72
N GLY A 48 20.60 -2.29 6.87
CA GLY A 48 20.39 -0.88 7.16
C GLY A 48 18.91 -0.47 7.29
N PRO A 49 18.64 0.81 7.61
CA PRO A 49 17.29 1.34 7.71
C PRO A 49 16.51 1.16 6.40
N LEU A 50 15.23 0.83 6.51
CA LEU A 50 14.35 0.53 5.38
C LEU A 50 13.05 1.33 5.49
N VAL A 51 12.58 1.84 4.36
CA VAL A 51 11.29 2.50 4.21
C VAL A 51 10.57 1.92 2.99
N VAL A 52 9.28 1.59 3.15
CA VAL A 52 8.41 1.07 2.09
C VAL A 52 7.35 2.12 1.78
N LEU A 53 7.39 2.68 0.56
CA LEU A 53 6.45 3.71 0.10
C LEU A 53 5.26 3.09 -0.66
N VAL A 54 4.08 3.17 -0.07
CA VAL A 54 2.84 2.56 -0.57
C VAL A 54 1.78 3.60 -0.95
N ASN A 55 0.70 3.15 -1.59
CA ASN A 55 -0.53 3.92 -1.81
C ASN A 55 -1.72 2.97 -1.94
N LYS A 56 -2.92 3.49 -2.16
CA LYS A 56 -4.17 2.73 -2.30
C LYS A 56 -4.18 1.71 -3.44
N PHE A 57 -3.26 1.83 -4.40
CA PHE A 57 -3.09 0.91 -5.52
C PHE A 57 -1.99 -0.14 -5.30
N SER A 58 -1.27 -0.09 -4.17
CA SER A 58 -0.43 -1.20 -3.74
C SER A 58 -1.33 -2.37 -3.32
N ALA A 59 -1.23 -3.53 -3.96
CA ALA A 59 -2.13 -4.66 -3.71
C ALA A 59 -1.40 -6.01 -3.66
N SER A 60 -2.04 -7.01 -3.04
CA SER A 60 -1.64 -8.42 -3.07
C SER A 60 -0.18 -8.64 -2.64
N ALA A 61 0.70 -9.14 -3.51
CA ALA A 61 2.11 -9.37 -3.18
C ALA A 61 2.84 -8.14 -2.58
N SER A 62 2.47 -6.93 -3.01
CA SER A 62 3.01 -5.69 -2.43
C SER A 62 2.60 -5.51 -0.96
N GLU A 63 1.40 -5.94 -0.61
CA GLU A 63 0.86 -5.87 0.76
C GLU A 63 1.46 -6.97 1.64
N ILE A 64 1.80 -8.13 1.07
CA ILE A 64 2.56 -9.17 1.77
C ILE A 64 3.92 -8.61 2.21
N VAL A 65 4.67 -7.99 1.29
CA VAL A 65 5.99 -7.41 1.61
C VAL A 65 5.86 -6.28 2.63
N ALA A 66 4.97 -5.30 2.39
CA ALA A 66 4.80 -4.18 3.32
C ALA A 66 4.34 -4.64 4.72
N GLY A 67 3.40 -5.59 4.77
CA GLY A 67 2.88 -6.15 6.01
C GLY A 67 3.91 -6.97 6.78
N ALA A 68 4.73 -7.77 6.09
CA ALA A 68 5.82 -8.50 6.72
C ALA A 68 6.89 -7.54 7.27
N ILE A 69 7.35 -6.57 6.47
CA ILE A 69 8.33 -5.57 6.94
C ILE A 69 7.83 -4.81 8.17
N GLN A 70 6.54 -4.48 8.21
CA GLN A 70 5.91 -3.81 9.36
C GLN A 70 5.79 -4.74 10.58
N ASP A 71 5.36 -6.00 10.41
CA ASP A 71 5.21 -6.96 11.52
C ASP A 71 6.54 -7.28 12.19
N TYR A 72 7.61 -7.44 11.39
CA TYR A 72 8.97 -7.63 11.91
C TYR A 72 9.55 -6.35 12.53
N ARG A 73 8.83 -5.22 12.50
CA ARG A 73 9.34 -3.89 12.87
C ARG A 73 10.65 -3.56 12.14
N ARG A 74 10.82 -4.13 10.94
CA ARG A 74 12.07 -4.12 10.16
C ARG A 74 12.30 -2.79 9.45
N GLY A 75 11.23 -2.15 9.01
CA GLY A 75 11.26 -0.90 8.29
C GLY A 75 9.93 -0.15 8.43
N LEU A 76 9.95 1.11 8.04
CA LEU A 76 8.82 2.02 8.15
C LEU A 76 7.94 1.94 6.90
N VAL A 77 6.62 1.84 7.05
CA VAL A 77 5.67 1.96 5.93
C VAL A 77 5.15 3.40 5.88
N ILE A 78 5.31 4.07 4.74
CA ILE A 78 4.83 5.44 4.52
C ILE A 78 3.90 5.44 3.32
N GLY A 79 2.85 6.24 3.34
CA GLY A 79 2.02 6.49 2.18
C GLY A 79 0.60 6.88 2.54
N ASP A 80 -0.35 6.49 1.68
CA ASP A 80 -1.79 6.64 1.92
C ASP A 80 -2.19 5.98 3.24
N SER A 81 -3.40 6.28 3.73
CA SER A 81 -3.92 5.72 4.99
C SER A 81 -3.75 4.20 5.09
N ALA A 82 -4.04 3.50 3.99
CA ALA A 82 -3.79 2.08 3.83
C ALA A 82 -3.62 1.69 2.35
N THR A 83 -3.08 0.51 2.12
CA THR A 83 -3.04 -0.12 0.79
C THR A 83 -4.42 -0.60 0.31
N HIS A 84 -4.45 -1.28 -0.83
CA HIS A 84 -5.68 -1.65 -1.54
C HIS A 84 -6.63 -2.56 -0.74
N GLY A 85 -6.08 -3.48 0.05
CA GLY A 85 -6.84 -4.42 0.86
C GLY A 85 -7.12 -5.77 0.20
N LYS A 86 -6.32 -6.20 -0.78
CA LYS A 86 -6.54 -7.49 -1.45
C LYS A 86 -5.85 -8.60 -0.68
N GLY A 87 -6.59 -9.34 0.12
CA GLY A 87 -6.13 -10.45 0.96
C GLY A 87 -6.42 -11.84 0.39
N THR A 88 -6.75 -11.96 -0.90
CA THR A 88 -7.17 -13.22 -1.52
C THR A 88 -6.22 -13.69 -2.63
N VAL A 89 -6.09 -15.01 -2.75
CA VAL A 89 -5.37 -15.68 -3.84
C VAL A 89 -6.38 -16.30 -4.80
N GLN A 90 -6.22 -15.99 -6.08
CA GLN A 90 -7.08 -16.48 -7.16
C GLN A 90 -6.32 -17.48 -8.03
N SER A 91 -6.99 -18.57 -8.42
CA SER A 91 -6.47 -19.59 -9.32
C SER A 91 -7.19 -19.54 -10.67
N LEU A 92 -6.47 -19.83 -11.75
CA LEU A 92 -7.02 -19.97 -13.09
C LEU A 92 -7.20 -21.46 -13.43
N LEU A 93 -8.46 -21.87 -13.59
CA LEU A 93 -8.84 -23.22 -13.97
C LEU A 93 -9.19 -23.26 -15.46
N ASP A 94 -8.30 -23.83 -16.28
CA ASP A 94 -8.56 -24.08 -17.71
C ASP A 94 -9.66 -25.13 -17.87
N LEU A 95 -10.82 -24.73 -18.39
CA LEU A 95 -12.00 -25.59 -18.48
C LEU A 95 -11.81 -26.76 -19.45
N GLY A 96 -11.06 -26.55 -20.53
CA GLY A 96 -10.77 -27.59 -21.51
C GLY A 96 -9.97 -28.72 -20.86
N ARG A 97 -8.88 -28.35 -20.17
CA ARG A 97 -8.05 -29.30 -19.43
C ARG A 97 -8.80 -29.95 -18.28
N GLN A 98 -9.63 -29.21 -17.54
CA GLN A 98 -10.37 -29.73 -16.39
C GLN A 98 -11.43 -30.75 -16.80
N LEU A 99 -12.17 -30.52 -17.88
CA LEU A 99 -13.25 -31.42 -18.34
C LEU A 99 -12.73 -32.59 -19.18
N PHE A 100 -11.62 -32.42 -19.89
CA PHE A 100 -11.08 -33.40 -20.83
C PHE A 100 -9.65 -33.83 -20.50
N GLN A 101 -9.35 -34.07 -19.21
CA GLN A 101 -8.01 -34.37 -18.68
C GLN A 101 -7.25 -35.51 -19.38
N ARG A 102 -7.98 -36.46 -19.99
CA ARG A 102 -7.41 -37.63 -20.67
C ARG A 102 -7.18 -37.42 -22.18
N LEU A 103 -7.60 -36.28 -22.73
CA LEU A 103 -7.40 -35.93 -24.13
C LEU A 103 -6.17 -35.02 -24.26
N PRO A 104 -5.14 -35.41 -25.04
CA PRO A 104 -3.91 -34.61 -25.17
C PRO A 104 -4.14 -33.25 -25.85
N ASN A 105 -5.23 -33.13 -26.64
CA ASN A 105 -5.63 -31.91 -27.33
C ASN A 105 -7.05 -31.50 -26.91
N ALA A 106 -7.26 -31.28 -25.62
CA ALA A 106 -8.55 -30.80 -25.11
C ALA A 106 -8.97 -29.49 -25.82
N PRO A 107 -10.26 -29.33 -26.16
CA PRO A 107 -10.74 -28.10 -26.79
C PRO A 107 -10.53 -26.89 -25.86
N SER A 108 -10.15 -25.75 -26.43
CA SER A 108 -10.02 -24.50 -25.68
C SER A 108 -11.41 -23.96 -25.33
N LEU A 109 -11.77 -24.03 -24.05
CA LEU A 109 -13.07 -23.59 -23.52
C LEU A 109 -12.97 -22.34 -22.64
N GLY A 110 -11.82 -21.70 -22.61
CA GLY A 110 -11.52 -20.61 -21.68
C GLY A 110 -11.14 -21.11 -20.28
N ALA A 111 -11.14 -20.19 -19.31
CA ALA A 111 -10.75 -20.47 -17.94
C ALA A 111 -11.67 -19.77 -16.93
N LEU A 112 -11.81 -20.38 -15.76
CA LEU A 112 -12.43 -19.76 -14.59
C LEU A 112 -11.35 -19.15 -13.70
N LYS A 113 -11.57 -17.91 -13.24
CA LYS A 113 -10.76 -17.29 -12.20
C LYS A 113 -11.53 -17.33 -10.91
N ILE A 114 -11.07 -18.14 -9.95
CA ILE A 114 -11.78 -18.35 -8.68
C ILE A 114 -10.87 -18.07 -7.50
N THR A 115 -11.43 -17.45 -6.46
CA THR A 115 -10.74 -17.28 -5.18
C THR A 115 -10.69 -18.63 -4.46
N MET A 116 -9.48 -19.04 -4.06
CA MET A 116 -9.26 -20.34 -3.42
C MET A 116 -8.76 -20.22 -1.99
N GLN A 117 -8.09 -19.11 -1.66
CA GLN A 117 -7.36 -18.95 -0.42
C GLN A 117 -7.37 -17.48 0.03
N GLN A 118 -7.18 -17.27 1.33
CA GLN A 118 -6.87 -15.97 1.92
C GLN A 118 -5.44 -15.98 2.46
N PHE A 119 -4.77 -14.84 2.42
CA PHE A 119 -3.46 -14.69 3.03
C PHE A 119 -3.49 -13.73 4.22
N TYR A 120 -2.56 -13.97 5.14
CA TYR A 120 -2.43 -13.32 6.43
C TYR A 120 -0.96 -12.98 6.66
N ARG A 121 -0.74 -11.84 7.30
CA ARG A 121 0.59 -11.37 7.66
C ARG A 121 1.21 -12.27 8.75
N PRO A 122 2.53 -12.19 9.01
CA PRO A 122 3.17 -12.93 10.09
C PRO A 122 2.47 -12.75 11.45
N GLY A 123 2.01 -11.53 11.76
CA GLY A 123 1.25 -11.20 12.98
C GLY A 123 -0.19 -11.73 13.01
N GLY A 124 -0.65 -12.46 11.98
CA GLY A 124 -1.94 -13.15 11.94
C GLY A 124 -3.12 -12.33 11.38
N LEU A 125 -2.94 -11.02 11.14
CA LEU A 125 -3.98 -10.19 10.51
C LEU A 125 -4.02 -10.41 9.00
N SER A 126 -5.23 -10.49 8.42
CA SER A 126 -5.37 -10.43 6.95
C SER A 126 -5.16 -9.01 6.45
N THR A 127 -4.84 -8.85 5.17
CA THR A 127 -4.93 -7.56 4.48
C THR A 127 -6.31 -7.34 3.86
N GLN A 128 -7.18 -8.35 3.85
CA GLN A 128 -8.49 -8.30 3.18
C GLN A 128 -9.33 -7.11 3.68
N MET A 129 -9.83 -6.29 2.75
CA MET A 129 -10.57 -5.03 2.98
C MET A 129 -9.80 -3.90 3.69
N GLU A 130 -8.94 -4.21 4.67
CA GLU A 130 -8.27 -3.19 5.48
C GLU A 130 -6.91 -2.72 4.92
N GLY A 131 -6.23 -3.57 4.15
CA GLY A 131 -4.88 -3.33 3.66
C GLY A 131 -3.81 -3.34 4.76
N VAL A 132 -2.62 -2.86 4.40
CA VAL A 132 -1.53 -2.52 5.30
C VAL A 132 -1.63 -1.03 5.58
N LYS A 133 -1.85 -0.68 6.86
CA LYS A 133 -1.89 0.72 7.30
C LYS A 133 -0.49 1.31 7.27
N SER A 134 -0.37 2.55 6.82
CA SER A 134 0.91 3.25 6.86
C SER A 134 1.28 3.61 8.30
N ASP A 135 2.57 3.47 8.64
CA ASP A 135 3.09 3.95 9.91
C ASP A 135 3.09 5.47 9.97
N VAL A 136 3.40 6.14 8.85
CA VAL A 136 3.23 7.58 8.67
C VAL A 136 2.35 7.81 7.45
N GLU A 137 1.15 8.34 7.70
CA GLU A 137 0.15 8.62 6.68
C GLU A 137 0.42 9.98 6.03
N LEU A 138 0.38 10.02 4.69
CA LEU A 138 0.46 11.23 3.89
C LEU A 138 -0.88 11.45 3.18
N PRO A 139 -1.46 12.66 3.20
CA PRO A 139 -2.71 12.93 2.50
C PRO A 139 -2.60 12.59 1.02
N SER A 140 -3.65 11.96 0.49
CA SER A 140 -3.73 11.60 -0.92
C SER A 140 -5.19 11.57 -1.39
N ILE A 141 -5.43 11.99 -2.64
CA ILE A 141 -6.76 11.87 -3.25
C ILE A 141 -7.23 10.40 -3.34
N THR A 142 -6.29 9.47 -3.47
CA THR A 142 -6.57 8.04 -3.63
C THR A 142 -7.24 7.40 -2.42
N ASP A 143 -7.10 7.98 -1.22
CA ASP A 143 -7.82 7.52 -0.03
C ASP A 143 -9.33 7.79 -0.10
N HIS A 144 -9.77 8.74 -0.93
CA HIS A 144 -11.17 9.13 -1.07
C HIS A 144 -11.86 8.45 -2.26
N LEU A 145 -11.07 7.84 -3.15
CA LEU A 145 -11.57 7.10 -4.32
C LEU A 145 -12.14 5.73 -3.89
N PRO A 146 -13.29 5.30 -4.42
CA PRO A 146 -13.86 3.98 -4.17
C PRO A 146 -13.15 2.91 -5.00
N VAL A 147 -11.86 2.69 -4.73
CA VAL A 147 -10.96 1.83 -5.52
C VAL A 147 -10.31 0.72 -4.68
N GLY A 148 -10.62 0.61 -3.40
CA GLY A 148 -10.11 -0.46 -2.53
C GLY A 148 -10.92 -1.75 -2.67
N GLU A 149 -10.39 -2.85 -2.12
CA GLU A 149 -11.11 -4.12 -2.03
C GLU A 149 -12.43 -3.97 -1.24
N ALA A 150 -12.43 -3.13 -0.20
CA ALA A 150 -13.60 -2.86 0.63
C ALA A 150 -14.77 -2.19 -0.12
N ASP A 151 -14.49 -1.58 -1.28
CA ASP A 151 -15.49 -0.92 -2.12
C ASP A 151 -16.20 -1.88 -3.09
N LEU A 152 -15.79 -3.16 -3.14
CA LEU A 152 -16.39 -4.17 -4.00
C LEU A 152 -17.67 -4.78 -3.39
N ASP A 153 -18.69 -4.98 -4.22
CA ASP A 153 -20.03 -5.47 -3.82
C ASP A 153 -20.03 -6.75 -2.96
N HIS A 154 -19.08 -7.65 -3.22
CA HIS A 154 -19.01 -8.99 -2.62
C HIS A 154 -17.60 -9.32 -2.12
N ALA A 155 -16.90 -8.33 -1.57
CA ALA A 155 -15.61 -8.55 -0.92
C ALA A 155 -15.74 -9.57 0.21
N ILE A 156 -14.79 -10.50 0.29
CA ILE A 156 -14.72 -11.44 1.43
C ILE A 156 -14.42 -10.60 2.68
N PRO A 157 -15.08 -10.86 3.83
CA PRO A 157 -14.85 -10.11 5.05
C PRO A 157 -13.41 -10.25 5.55
N PHE A 158 -12.96 -9.22 6.28
CA PHE A 158 -11.74 -9.27 7.06
C PHE A 158 -11.75 -10.45 8.03
N ASP A 159 -10.57 -11.05 8.22
CA ASP A 159 -10.37 -12.22 9.07
C ASP A 159 -8.97 -12.21 9.69
N ARG A 160 -8.74 -13.12 10.65
CA ARG A 160 -7.44 -13.32 11.28
C ARG A 160 -7.16 -14.80 11.57
N VAL A 161 -5.88 -15.13 11.68
CA VAL A 161 -5.37 -16.41 12.16
C VAL A 161 -4.44 -16.17 13.34
N ASP A 162 -3.99 -17.25 13.99
CA ASP A 162 -2.97 -17.15 15.02
C ASP A 162 -1.68 -16.57 14.44
N ALA A 163 -0.98 -15.76 15.24
CA ALA A 163 0.30 -15.21 14.83
C ALA A 163 1.33 -16.33 14.68
N ALA A 164 2.14 -16.26 13.63
CA ALA A 164 3.28 -17.14 13.47
C ALA A 164 4.35 -16.80 14.52
N GLU A 165 5.23 -17.75 14.83
CA GLU A 165 6.37 -17.50 15.70
C GLU A 165 7.51 -16.84 14.90
N PHE A 166 7.87 -15.60 15.26
CA PHE A 166 9.01 -14.88 14.69
C PHE A 166 9.57 -13.86 15.68
N THR A 167 10.80 -13.41 15.44
CA THR A 167 11.45 -12.39 16.27
C THR A 167 11.38 -11.03 15.58
N THR A 168 10.86 -10.03 16.27
CA THR A 168 10.85 -8.65 15.78
C THR A 168 12.24 -8.01 15.89
N THR A 169 12.51 -7.06 15.02
CA THR A 169 13.65 -6.15 15.15
C THR A 169 13.23 -4.88 15.88
N ASP A 170 14.16 -4.15 16.49
CA ASP A 170 13.86 -2.88 17.18
C ASP A 170 14.09 -1.65 16.28
N ASN A 171 14.05 -1.83 14.95
CA ASN A 171 14.30 -0.74 14.01
C ASN A 171 13.16 0.27 13.96
N VAL A 172 11.92 -0.15 14.24
CA VAL A 172 10.76 0.75 14.34
C VAL A 172 10.06 0.52 15.68
N THR A 173 9.95 1.58 16.48
CA THR A 173 9.28 1.54 17.79
C THR A 173 8.16 2.56 17.88
N ASP A 174 7.14 2.29 18.71
CA ASP A 174 5.97 3.16 18.85
C ASP A 174 6.32 4.61 19.26
N PRO A 175 7.30 4.86 20.16
CA PRO A 175 7.75 6.23 20.47
C PRO A 175 8.36 6.95 19.26
N MET A 176 9.11 6.24 18.41
CA MET A 176 9.65 6.81 17.17
C MET A 176 8.52 7.19 16.21
N LEU A 177 7.54 6.31 16.03
CA LEU A 177 6.39 6.54 15.16
C LEU A 177 5.60 7.79 15.57
N LYS A 178 5.43 8.00 16.88
CA LYS A 178 4.77 9.21 17.39
C LYS A 178 5.48 10.48 16.92
N VAL A 179 6.81 10.55 17.10
CA VAL A 179 7.60 11.72 16.72
C VAL A 179 7.60 11.93 15.20
N LEU A 180 7.73 10.85 14.42
CA LEU A 180 7.69 10.94 12.96
C LEU A 180 6.35 11.46 12.44
N ARG A 181 5.23 10.96 13.00
CA ARG A 181 3.87 11.43 12.67
C ARG A 181 3.68 12.91 12.99
N GLU A 182 4.06 13.33 14.19
CA GLU A 182 3.93 14.74 14.63
C GLU A 182 4.71 15.69 13.71
N ARG A 183 5.95 15.34 13.37
CA ARG A 183 6.81 16.15 12.49
C ARG A 183 6.31 16.18 11.05
N SER A 184 5.84 15.05 10.54
CA SER A 184 5.28 14.98 9.20
C SER A 184 4.00 15.82 9.10
N ALA A 185 3.10 15.71 10.08
CA ALA A 185 1.88 16.51 10.14
C ALA A 185 2.17 18.02 10.18
N GLU A 186 3.20 18.46 10.93
CA GLU A 186 3.62 19.87 10.95
C GLU A 186 4.09 20.36 9.58
N ARG A 187 4.90 19.57 8.86
CA ARG A 187 5.37 19.92 7.52
C ARG A 187 4.24 19.95 6.50
N VAL A 188 3.40 18.92 6.51
CA VAL A 188 2.24 18.79 5.61
C VAL A 188 1.26 19.95 5.81
N ALA A 189 1.05 20.41 7.05
CA ALA A 189 0.17 21.55 7.34
C ALA A 189 0.72 22.90 6.84
N GLY A 190 2.03 23.01 6.61
CA GLY A 190 2.71 24.24 6.17
C GLY A 190 3.13 24.25 4.70
N ASP A 191 2.87 23.17 3.96
CA ASP A 191 3.34 22.99 2.58
C ASP A 191 2.24 23.37 1.56
N GLU A 192 2.59 24.19 0.58
CA GLU A 192 1.63 24.79 -0.36
C GLU A 192 0.96 23.75 -1.27
N GLU A 193 1.69 22.72 -1.71
CA GLU A 193 1.14 21.66 -2.57
C GLU A 193 0.21 20.73 -1.80
N PHE A 194 0.51 20.44 -0.52
CA PHE A 194 -0.41 19.70 0.34
C PHE A 194 -1.68 20.47 0.69
N LEU A 195 -1.60 21.81 0.81
CA LEU A 195 -2.78 22.67 1.00
C LEU A 195 -3.65 22.72 -0.26
N GLU A 196 -3.04 22.77 -1.45
CA GLU A 196 -3.73 22.64 -2.75
C GLU A 196 -4.44 21.27 -2.83
N LEU A 197 -3.73 20.18 -2.52
CA LEU A 197 -4.28 18.83 -2.48
C LEU A 197 -5.47 18.71 -1.51
N ALA A 198 -5.38 19.29 -0.32
CA ALA A 198 -6.48 19.27 0.65
C ALA A 198 -7.73 19.98 0.10
N THR A 199 -7.55 21.05 -0.68
CA THR A 199 -8.64 21.75 -1.37
C THR A 199 -9.26 20.88 -2.46
N ASP A 200 -8.43 20.16 -3.23
CA ASP A 200 -8.91 19.26 -4.27
C ASP A 200 -9.65 18.04 -3.71
N ILE A 201 -9.18 17.49 -2.59
CA ILE A 201 -9.86 16.44 -1.84
C ILE A 201 -11.24 16.91 -1.41
N ALA A 202 -11.34 18.10 -0.79
CA ALA A 202 -12.62 18.65 -0.36
C ALA A 202 -13.60 18.85 -1.54
N ARG A 203 -13.10 19.36 -2.68
CA ARG A 203 -13.90 19.52 -3.91
C ARG A 203 -14.33 18.18 -4.49
N TYR A 204 -13.48 17.16 -4.42
CA TYR A 204 -13.82 15.81 -4.85
C TYR A 204 -14.93 15.21 -4.00
N GLU A 205 -14.83 15.33 -2.67
CA GLU A 205 -15.85 14.82 -1.74
C GLU A 205 -17.21 15.51 -1.89
N GLU A 206 -17.21 16.83 -2.11
CA GLU A 206 -18.43 17.59 -2.40
C GLU A 206 -19.13 17.01 -3.65
N ARG A 207 -18.40 16.93 -4.78
CA ARG A 207 -18.93 16.39 -6.03
C ARG A 207 -19.35 14.92 -5.95
N LYS A 208 -18.61 14.08 -5.22
CA LYS A 208 -18.97 12.67 -5.01
C LYS A 208 -20.32 12.52 -4.31
N ASN A 209 -20.67 13.47 -3.44
CA ASN A 209 -21.92 13.47 -2.69
C ASN A 209 -23.09 14.14 -3.44
N GLU A 210 -22.82 14.83 -4.55
CA GLU A 210 -23.85 15.39 -5.42
C GLU A 210 -24.58 14.29 -6.19
N LYS A 211 -25.90 14.19 -5.98
CA LYS A 211 -26.76 13.19 -6.64
C LYS A 211 -27.53 13.73 -7.83
N THR A 212 -27.31 15.00 -8.17
CA THR A 212 -28.05 15.73 -9.19
C THR A 212 -27.08 16.46 -10.08
N ILE A 213 -27.32 16.41 -11.39
CA ILE A 213 -26.58 17.17 -12.38
C ILE A 213 -27.48 18.29 -12.92
N SER A 214 -26.94 19.50 -13.07
CA SER A 214 -27.67 20.59 -13.72
C SER A 214 -27.87 20.26 -15.20
N LEU A 215 -29.08 20.47 -15.72
CA LEU A 215 -29.38 20.36 -17.15
C LEU A 215 -29.29 21.72 -17.86
N LEU A 216 -28.89 22.78 -17.15
CA LEU A 216 -28.69 24.10 -17.73
C LEU A 216 -27.36 24.10 -18.50
N GLU A 217 -27.43 24.43 -19.79
CA GLU A 217 -26.25 24.50 -20.67
C GLU A 217 -25.19 25.48 -20.14
N SER A 218 -25.61 26.58 -19.51
CA SER A 218 -24.68 27.56 -18.91
C SER A 218 -23.83 26.97 -17.78
N ASP A 219 -24.43 26.12 -16.95
CA ASP A 219 -23.75 25.50 -15.81
C ASP A 219 -22.78 24.44 -16.32
N PHE A 220 -23.22 23.62 -17.28
CA PHE A 220 -22.38 22.64 -17.95
C PHE A 220 -21.16 23.29 -18.63
N VAL A 221 -21.35 24.39 -19.38
CA VAL A 221 -20.24 25.09 -20.05
C VAL A 221 -19.26 25.66 -19.04
N LYS A 222 -19.74 26.17 -17.90
CA LYS A 222 -18.89 26.68 -16.83
C LYS A 222 -18.04 25.55 -16.23
N GLU A 223 -18.67 24.46 -15.79
CA GLU A 223 -17.99 23.29 -15.22
C GLU A 223 -17.00 22.66 -16.20
N TRP A 224 -17.39 22.55 -17.48
CA TRP A 224 -16.53 22.02 -18.53
C TRP A 224 -15.27 22.86 -18.74
N ASN A 225 -15.42 24.19 -18.75
CA ASN A 225 -14.29 25.10 -18.90
C ASN A 225 -13.36 25.07 -17.67
N GLU A 226 -13.92 24.97 -16.46
CA GLU A 226 -13.17 24.80 -15.21
C GLU A 226 -12.40 23.47 -15.21
N GLY A 227 -13.05 22.37 -15.61
CA GLY A 227 -12.42 21.06 -15.74
C GLY A 227 -11.29 21.06 -16.77
N LYS A 228 -11.50 21.66 -17.95
CA LYS A 228 -10.46 21.80 -18.98
C LYS A 228 -9.30 22.70 -18.56
N ALA A 229 -9.54 23.70 -17.74
CA ALA A 229 -8.48 24.55 -17.21
C ALA A 229 -7.61 23.75 -16.23
N ALA A 230 -8.23 23.01 -15.32
CA ALA A 230 -7.53 22.14 -14.37
C ALA A 230 -6.72 21.03 -15.09
N GLU A 231 -7.32 20.36 -16.08
CA GLU A 231 -6.64 19.32 -16.87
C GLU A 231 -5.40 19.88 -17.60
N LYS A 232 -5.51 21.09 -18.19
CA LYS A 232 -4.36 21.76 -18.83
C LYS A 232 -3.27 22.14 -17.84
N GLU A 233 -3.63 22.56 -16.63
CA GLU A 233 -2.64 22.87 -15.58
C GLU A 233 -1.93 21.60 -15.12
N GLU A 234 -2.65 20.49 -14.94
CA GLU A 234 -2.06 19.18 -14.64
C GLU A 234 -1.16 18.66 -15.78
N GLU A 235 -1.63 18.72 -17.03
CA GLU A 235 -0.82 18.34 -18.21
C GLU A 235 0.46 19.15 -18.27
N LYS A 236 0.41 20.46 -17.99
CA LYS A 236 1.59 21.31 -17.96
C LYS A 236 2.54 20.94 -16.82
N LYS A 237 2.02 20.70 -15.61
CA LYS A 237 2.81 20.18 -14.46
C LYS A 237 3.45 18.82 -14.81
N GLN A 238 2.76 17.96 -15.57
CA GLN A 238 3.29 16.67 -16.02
C GLN A 238 4.34 16.80 -17.13
N GLU A 239 4.14 17.68 -18.11
CA GLU A 239 5.10 17.94 -19.20
C GLU A 239 6.40 18.56 -18.67
N GLU A 240 6.30 19.48 -17.70
CA GLU A 240 7.47 20.05 -17.01
C GLU A 240 8.28 18.97 -16.26
N ASN A 241 7.60 17.93 -15.74
CA ASN A 241 8.21 16.78 -15.07
C ASN A 241 8.64 15.65 -16.03
N ALA A 242 8.12 15.61 -17.26
CA ALA A 242 8.35 14.55 -18.24
C ALA A 242 9.50 14.90 -19.19
N GLY A 243 10.73 14.80 -18.69
CA GLY A 243 11.91 14.74 -19.56
C GLY A 243 11.88 13.54 -20.53
N PRO A 244 12.76 13.48 -21.55
CA PRO A 244 12.74 12.48 -22.63
C PRO A 244 12.93 11.02 -22.20
N ARG A 245 13.19 10.76 -20.91
CA ARG A 245 13.10 9.45 -20.27
C ARG A 245 12.23 9.60 -19.04
N ARG A 246 11.15 8.80 -18.94
CA ARG A 246 10.39 8.69 -17.70
C ARG A 246 11.37 8.32 -16.57
N PRO A 247 11.48 9.12 -15.51
CA PRO A 247 12.39 8.81 -14.43
C PRO A 247 11.94 7.51 -13.74
N VAL A 248 12.90 6.71 -13.26
CA VAL A 248 12.62 5.50 -12.46
C VAL A 248 11.90 5.87 -11.16
N VAL A 249 12.14 7.09 -10.65
CA VAL A 249 11.51 7.64 -9.46
C VAL A 249 10.95 9.02 -9.81
N THR A 250 9.63 9.17 -9.74
CA THR A 250 8.96 10.47 -9.82
C THR A 250 9.17 11.20 -8.49
N ARG A 251 9.78 12.39 -8.55
CA ARG A 251 9.93 13.29 -7.41
C ARG A 251 8.80 14.30 -7.45
N ASP A 252 7.81 14.07 -6.61
CA ASP A 252 6.64 14.93 -6.35
C ASP A 252 6.68 15.38 -4.87
N PHE A 253 5.85 16.36 -4.49
CA PHE A 253 5.74 16.81 -3.09
C PHE A 253 5.50 15.66 -2.10
N TYR A 254 4.76 14.66 -2.54
CA TYR A 254 4.48 13.43 -1.79
C TYR A 254 5.76 12.62 -1.52
N PHE A 255 6.58 12.38 -2.55
CA PHE A 255 7.87 11.70 -2.43
C PHE A 255 8.85 12.52 -1.60
N ASP A 256 8.85 13.84 -1.75
CA ASP A 256 9.72 14.73 -0.98
C ASP A 256 9.39 14.68 0.52
N GLU A 257 8.11 14.65 0.90
CA GLU A 257 7.74 14.46 2.29
C GLU A 257 8.10 13.04 2.80
N ALA A 258 7.89 11.99 1.99
CA ALA A 258 8.34 10.64 2.35
C ALA A 258 9.87 10.58 2.59
N MET A 259 10.65 11.32 1.80
CA MET A 259 12.10 11.44 1.99
C MET A 259 12.46 12.25 3.24
N ARG A 260 11.71 13.31 3.57
CA ARG A 260 11.89 14.08 4.82
C ARG A 260 11.60 13.22 6.05
N VAL A 261 10.54 12.41 6.02
CA VAL A 261 10.24 11.42 7.07
C VAL A 261 11.35 10.37 7.16
N THR A 262 11.86 9.91 6.03
CA THR A 262 13.01 8.98 5.98
C THR A 262 14.26 9.60 6.63
N ALA A 263 14.54 10.88 6.36
CA ALA A 263 15.66 11.59 6.98
C ALA A 263 15.49 11.73 8.50
N ASP A 264 14.28 12.04 8.98
CA ASP A 264 13.98 12.07 10.42
C ASP A 264 14.16 10.68 11.05
N TYR A 265 13.71 9.62 10.37
CA TYR A 265 13.87 8.23 10.81
C TYR A 265 15.35 7.85 10.96
N LEU A 266 16.20 8.21 9.99
CA LEU A 266 17.64 8.00 10.06
C LEU A 266 18.29 8.82 11.19
N ALA A 267 17.84 10.06 11.41
CA ALA A 267 18.34 10.91 12.49
C ALA A 267 18.01 10.33 13.87
N ILE A 268 16.82 9.75 14.02
CA ILE A 268 16.40 9.05 15.23
C ILE A 268 17.26 7.80 15.47
N LEU A 269 17.44 6.95 14.46
CA LEU A 269 18.23 5.72 14.56
C LEU A 269 19.71 5.97 14.86
N SER A 270 20.28 7.05 14.33
CA SER A 270 21.66 7.45 14.61
C SER A 270 21.85 8.15 15.97
N GLY A 271 20.77 8.38 16.73
CA GLY A 271 20.79 9.12 17.99
C GLY A 271 20.95 10.63 17.84
N ALA A 272 20.96 11.16 16.61
CA ALA A 272 21.03 12.59 16.32
C ALA A 272 19.72 13.33 16.67
N MET A 273 18.60 12.60 16.77
CA MET A 273 17.31 13.13 17.17
C MET A 273 16.73 12.32 18.35
N PRO A 274 16.34 12.99 19.45
CA PRO A 274 15.68 12.30 20.55
C PRO A 274 14.24 11.95 20.17
N PHE A 275 13.81 10.75 20.54
CA PHE A 275 12.42 10.27 20.34
C PHE A 275 11.77 9.78 21.63
N ILE A 276 12.55 9.66 22.71
CA ILE A 276 12.03 9.50 24.06
C ILE A 276 11.63 10.90 24.53
N ALA A 277 10.36 11.08 24.88
CA ALA A 277 9.92 12.31 25.56
C ALA A 277 10.85 12.56 26.75
N LYS A 278 11.45 13.75 26.85
CA LYS A 278 12.14 14.16 28.08
C LYS A 278 11.20 13.88 29.24
N SER A 279 11.46 12.84 30.02
CA SER A 279 10.91 12.76 31.36
C SER A 279 11.41 14.03 32.05
N GLY A 280 10.47 14.87 32.48
CA GLY A 280 10.78 15.97 33.36
C GLY A 280 11.58 15.44 34.55
N SER A 281 12.64 16.18 34.87
CA SER A 281 13.27 16.30 36.19
C SER A 281 12.74 15.40 37.30
N ASP A 282 13.65 14.61 37.88
CA ASP A 282 14.17 14.89 39.23
C ASP A 282 15.66 14.49 39.30
#